data_AF-A0A952LUI7-F1
#
_entry.id   AF-A0A952LUI7-F1
#
_cell.length_a   1.000
_cell.length_b   1.000
_cell.length_c   1.000
_cell.angle_alpha   90.00
_cell.angle_beta   90.00
_cell.angle_gamma   90.00
#
_symmetry.space_group_name_H-M   'P 1'
#
loop_
_entity.id
_entity.type
_entity.pdbx_description
1 polymer ?
#
loop_
_entity_poly.entity_id
_entity_poly.type
_entity_poly.pdbx_seq_one_letter_code
_entity_poly.pdbx_strand_id
1 'polypeptide(L)'
;MKLNIKPRICVLAQGEKNCEDKINIRWSTKDKHKLSACLFKGEATMPIRCWQNRRSGIYKIAIETDRSLMFTLRNSSEELLLAQKEFEVVHDSKRYRRSRRNPWSFF
;
A
#
# COMPACT_ATOMS: atom_id res chain seq x y z
N MET A 1 -13.99 6.74 -6.46
CA MET A 1 -12.59 6.45 -6.85
C MET A 1 -12.15 5.13 -6.22
N LYS A 2 -11.33 4.30 -6.89
CA LYS A 2 -10.77 3.07 -6.30
C LYS A 2 -9.26 3.02 -6.54
N LEU A 3 -8.48 2.96 -5.45
CA LEU A 3 -7.04 2.72 -5.45
C LEU A 3 -6.77 1.32 -4.88
N ASN A 4 -5.91 0.57 -5.55
CA ASN A 4 -5.53 -0.78 -5.15
C ASN A 4 -4.02 -0.99 -5.29
N ILE A 5 -3.43 -1.70 -4.33
CA ILE A 5 -2.01 -2.04 -4.28
C ILE A 5 -1.92 -3.56 -4.19
N LYS A 6 -0.95 -4.16 -4.89
CA LYS A 6 -0.68 -5.60 -4.82
C LYS A 6 0.83 -5.88 -4.87
N PRO A 7 1.41 -6.60 -3.90
CA PRO A 7 0.77 -7.05 -2.66
C PRO A 7 0.42 -5.87 -1.72
N ARG A 8 -0.44 -6.13 -0.73
CA ARG A 8 -0.88 -5.10 0.25
C ARG A 8 -0.14 -5.20 1.58
N ILE A 9 0.46 -6.34 1.85
CA ILE A 9 1.14 -6.68 3.09
C ILE A 9 2.45 -7.34 2.72
N CYS A 10 3.50 -7.01 3.46
CA CYS A 10 4.75 -7.75 3.48
C CYS A 10 5.07 -8.13 4.92
N VAL A 11 5.55 -9.36 5.10
CA VAL A 11 5.87 -9.91 6.41
C VAL A 11 7.39 -10.02 6.50
N LEU A 12 8.00 -9.28 7.42
CA LEU A 12 9.42 -9.35 7.72
C LEU A 12 9.71 -10.56 8.60
N ALA A 13 10.47 -11.51 8.08
CA ALA A 13 10.93 -12.66 8.84
C ALA A 13 12.02 -12.27 9.85
N GLN A 14 12.25 -13.15 10.83
CA GLN A 14 13.31 -12.96 11.82
C GLN A 14 14.69 -12.90 11.13
N GLY A 15 15.32 -11.73 11.15
CA GLY A 15 16.62 -11.47 10.53
C GLY A 15 16.55 -10.63 9.25
N GLU A 16 15.37 -10.47 8.66
CA GLU A 16 15.15 -9.51 7.58
C GLU A 16 15.03 -8.10 8.14
N LYS A 17 15.71 -7.14 7.49
CA LYS A 17 15.66 -5.73 7.90
C LYS A 17 14.61 -4.93 7.13
N ASN A 18 14.42 -5.27 5.86
CA ASN A 18 13.62 -4.49 4.92
C ASN A 18 12.76 -5.42 4.06
N CYS A 19 11.52 -4.99 3.82
CA CYS A 19 10.62 -5.61 2.88
C CYS A 19 10.99 -5.13 1.50
N GLU A 20 11.54 -6.05 0.70
CA GLU A 20 11.89 -5.82 -0.69
C GLU A 20 10.82 -6.45 -1.59
N ASP A 21 10.01 -5.62 -2.25
CA ASP A 21 8.92 -6.12 -3.08
C ASP A 21 8.64 -5.23 -4.29
N LYS A 22 8.08 -5.83 -5.34
CA LYS A 22 7.58 -5.14 -6.53
C LYS A 22 6.07 -4.97 -6.42
N ILE A 23 5.66 -3.80 -5.95
CA ILE A 23 4.24 -3.49 -5.81
C ILE A 23 3.63 -2.97 -7.12
N ASN A 24 2.42 -3.44 -7.40
CA ASN A 24 1.57 -3.01 -8.50
C ASN A 24 0.47 -2.11 -7.96
N ILE A 25 0.52 -0.84 -8.30
CA ILE A 25 -0.46 0.17 -7.90
C ILE A 25 -1.39 0.42 -9.10
N ARG A 26 -2.70 0.33 -8.85
CA ARG A 26 -3.73 0.59 -9.86
C ARG A 26 -4.80 1.48 -9.29
N TRP A 27 -5.23 2.46 -10.06
CA TRP A 27 -6.41 3.24 -9.74
C TRP A 27 -7.40 3.27 -10.89
N SER A 28 -8.67 3.46 -10.57
CA SER A 28 -9.75 3.64 -11.53
C SER A 28 -10.86 4.51 -10.93
N THR A 29 -11.54 5.27 -11.79
CA THR A 29 -12.77 5.97 -11.45
C THR A 29 -13.96 5.33 -12.15
N LYS A 30 -15.12 5.34 -11.48
CA LYS A 30 -16.41 5.00 -12.11
C LYS A 30 -17.05 6.21 -12.80
N ASP A 31 -16.46 7.39 -12.62
CA ASP A 31 -16.92 8.61 -13.24
C ASP A 31 -16.79 8.51 -14.78
N LYS A 32 -17.77 9.07 -15.48
CA LYS A 32 -17.74 9.23 -16.94
C LYS A 32 -16.68 10.26 -17.33
N HIS A 33 -16.37 11.22 -16.47
CA HIS A 33 -15.33 12.20 -16.74
C HIS A 33 -13.93 11.60 -16.51
N LYS A 34 -13.01 11.99 -17.38
CA LYS A 34 -11.58 11.73 -17.21
C LYS A 34 -11.04 12.72 -16.18
N LEU A 35 -10.05 12.29 -15.42
CA LEU A 35 -9.43 13.13 -14.39
C LEU A 35 -7.91 13.08 -14.48
N SER A 36 -7.29 14.10 -13.90
CA SER A 36 -5.85 14.16 -13.70
C SER A 36 -5.53 13.85 -12.25
N ALA A 37 -4.68 12.86 -12.02
CA ALA A 37 -4.33 12.37 -10.69
C ALA A 37 -2.84 12.09 -10.56
N CYS A 38 -2.30 12.36 -9.38
CA CYS A 38 -0.91 12.14 -9.02
C CYS A 38 -0.82 11.20 -7.81
N LEU A 39 0.08 10.23 -7.90
CA LEU A 39 0.37 9.24 -6.87
C LEU A 39 1.58 9.68 -6.07
N PHE A 40 1.44 9.66 -4.75
CA PHE A 40 2.48 9.99 -3.78
C PHE A 40 2.76 8.78 -2.88
N LYS A 41 3.97 8.74 -2.33
CA LYS A 41 4.45 7.68 -1.43
C LYS A 41 4.89 8.30 -0.10
N GLY A 42 4.29 7.84 1.00
CA GLY A 42 4.56 8.36 2.33
C GLY A 42 4.29 9.85 2.42
N GLU A 43 5.22 10.57 3.04
CA GLU A 43 5.18 12.03 3.23
C GLU A 43 5.89 12.80 2.12
N ALA A 44 6.27 12.14 1.01
CA ALA A 44 6.95 12.81 -0.08
C ALA A 44 6.07 13.91 -0.70
N THR A 45 6.65 15.09 -0.89
CA THR A 45 6.01 16.23 -1.55
C THR A 45 5.99 16.10 -3.06
N MET A 46 6.90 15.31 -3.64
CA MET A 46 6.94 15.07 -5.08
C MET A 46 6.14 13.81 -5.47
N PRO A 47 5.29 13.88 -6.51
CA PRO A 47 4.57 12.72 -6.98
C PRO A 47 5.51 11.72 -7.66
N ILE A 48 5.35 10.44 -7.35
CA ILE A 48 6.09 9.35 -8.01
C ILE A 48 5.51 9.02 -9.40
N ARG A 49 4.24 9.36 -9.64
CA ARG A 49 3.61 9.21 -10.95
C ARG A 49 2.36 10.08 -11.08
N CYS A 50 2.22 10.80 -12.20
CA CYS A 50 0.98 11.47 -12.57
C CYS A 50 0.37 10.88 -13.84
N TRP A 51 -0.95 10.94 -13.92
CA TRP A 51 -1.74 10.66 -15.11
C TRP A 51 -2.64 11.85 -15.39
N GLN A 52 -2.71 12.25 -16.66
CA GLN A 52 -3.52 13.38 -17.10
C GLN A 52 -4.66 12.89 -17.97
N ASN A 53 -5.87 13.38 -17.70
CA ASN A 53 -7.05 13.09 -18.52
C ASN A 53 -7.28 11.58 -18.74
N ARG A 54 -7.21 10.78 -17.67
CA ARG A 54 -7.43 9.31 -17.70
C ARG A 54 -8.58 8.90 -16.77
N ARG A 55 -9.16 7.73 -17.03
CA ARG A 55 -10.11 7.08 -16.10
C ARG A 55 -9.47 6.02 -15.21
N SER A 56 -8.23 5.65 -15.51
CA SER A 56 -7.46 4.65 -14.77
C SER A 56 -5.97 4.84 -15.01
N GLY A 57 -5.16 4.29 -14.10
CA GLY A 57 -3.71 4.28 -14.21
C GLY A 57 -3.11 3.05 -13.52
N ILE A 58 -1.96 2.64 -14.01
CA ILE A 58 -1.17 1.53 -13.47
C ILE A 58 0.26 2.03 -13.30
N TYR A 59 0.87 1.71 -12.16
CA TYR A 59 2.27 1.99 -11.86
C TYR A 59 2.87 0.80 -11.11
N LYS A 60 4.11 0.45 -11.45
CA LYS A 60 4.87 -0.59 -10.76
C LYS A 60 6.11 0.04 -10.17
N ILE A 61 6.40 -0.26 -8.91
CA ILE A 61 7.57 0.27 -8.21
C ILE A 61 8.17 -0.83 -7.33
N ALA A 62 9.49 -0.88 -7.29
CA ALA A 62 10.20 -1.65 -6.28
C ALA A 62 10.28 -0.80 -5.01
N ILE A 63 9.90 -1.39 -3.88
CA ILE A 63 10.00 -0.77 -2.57
C ILE A 63 10.97 -1.57 -1.72
N GLU A 64 11.67 -0.85 -0.85
CA GLU A 64 12.52 -1.37 0.19
C GLU A 64 12.18 -0.57 1.44
N THR A 65 11.56 -1.20 2.44
CA THR A 65 11.11 -0.49 3.64
C THR A 65 10.94 -1.42 4.84
N ASP A 66 11.25 -0.92 6.03
CA ASP A 66 11.04 -1.61 7.32
C ASP A 66 9.68 -1.26 7.97
N ARG A 67 8.89 -0.37 7.34
CA ARG A 67 7.67 0.24 7.90
C ARG A 67 6.56 0.31 6.86
N SER A 68 5.32 0.37 7.35
CA SER A 68 4.16 0.57 6.49
C SER A 68 4.25 1.89 5.72
N LEU A 69 3.80 1.88 4.47
CA LEU A 69 3.82 3.04 3.57
C LEU A 69 2.41 3.41 3.17
N MET A 70 2.03 4.68 3.38
CA MET A 70 0.78 5.22 2.87
C MET A 70 0.97 5.70 1.43
N PHE A 71 0.17 5.20 0.50
CA PHE A 71 0.09 5.73 -0.84
C PHE A 71 -1.16 6.59 -0.98
N THR A 72 -0.99 7.81 -1.46
CA THR A 72 -2.10 8.73 -1.68
C THR A 72 -2.21 9.08 -3.15
N LEU A 73 -3.45 9.16 -3.64
CA LEU A 73 -3.79 9.62 -4.97
C LEU A 73 -4.47 10.97 -4.79
N ARG A 74 -3.89 12.03 -5.35
CA ARG A 74 -4.40 13.40 -5.27
C ARG A 74 -4.76 13.92 -6.65
N ASN A 75 -5.60 14.94 -6.74
CA ASN A 75 -5.88 15.61 -8.02
C ASN A 75 -4.67 16.42 -8.52
N SER A 76 -4.74 16.98 -9.72
CA SER A 76 -3.63 17.74 -10.33
C SER A 76 -3.27 19.05 -9.63
N SER A 77 -4.14 19.61 -8.80
CA SER A 77 -3.79 20.76 -7.93
C SER A 77 -3.09 20.33 -6.64
N GLU A 78 -2.86 19.01 -6.44
CA GLU A 78 -2.28 18.39 -5.24
C GLU A 78 -3.05 18.60 -3.92
N GLU A 79 -4.14 19.37 -3.94
CA GLU A 79 -4.92 19.73 -2.77
C GLU A 79 -5.96 18.67 -2.40
N LEU A 80 -6.59 18.02 -3.38
CA LEU A 80 -7.71 17.11 -3.13
C LEU A 80 -7.23 15.65 -3.08
N LEU A 81 -7.35 15.02 -1.90
CA LEU A 81 -7.17 13.58 -1.75
C LEU A 81 -8.32 12.81 -2.43
N LEU A 82 -8.00 12.07 -3.48
CA LEU A 82 -8.95 11.25 -4.24
C LEU A 82 -9.10 9.84 -3.68
N ALA A 83 -8.01 9.25 -3.18
CA ALA A 83 -7.99 7.94 -2.53
C ALA A 83 -6.66 7.73 -1.79
N GLN A 84 -6.65 6.81 -0.83
CA GLN A 84 -5.42 6.37 -0.17
C GLN A 84 -5.44 4.87 0.09
N LYS A 85 -4.25 4.28 0.18
CA LYS A 85 -4.08 2.88 0.51
C LYS A 85 -2.74 2.62 1.17
N GLU A 86 -2.77 1.88 2.26
CA GLU A 86 -1.58 1.46 2.96
C GLU A 86 -1.01 0.16 2.36
N PHE A 87 0.31 0.14 2.22
CA PHE A 87 1.11 -1.07 2.12
C PHE A 87 1.65 -1.38 3.51
N GLU A 88 1.17 -2.48 4.09
CA GLU A 88 1.43 -2.84 5.49
C GLU A 88 2.71 -3.66 5.61
N VAL A 89 3.59 -3.30 6.55
CA VAL A 89 4.76 -4.12 6.90
C VAL A 89 4.53 -4.70 8.29
N VAL A 90 4.45 -6.02 8.36
CA VAL A 90 4.25 -6.77 9.61
C VAL A 90 5.54 -7.49 9.99
N HIS A 91 5.98 -7.30 11.22
CA HIS A 91 7.15 -8.00 11.76
C HIS A 91 6.73 -9.34 12.35
N ASP A 92 7.21 -10.47 11.82
CA ASP A 92 6.96 -11.80 12.38
C ASP A 92 7.84 -12.02 13.62
N SER A 93 7.50 -11.32 14.70
CA SER A 93 8.08 -11.58 16.01
C SER A 93 7.37 -12.79 16.63
N LYS A 94 8.11 -13.88 16.86
CA LYS A 94 7.63 -15.12 17.51
C LYS A 94 7.00 -14.92 18.90
N ARG A 95 6.98 -13.70 19.46
CA ARG A 95 6.64 -13.41 20.85
C ARG A 95 5.13 -13.49 21.16
N TYR A 96 4.25 -13.56 20.16
CA TYR A 96 2.81 -13.58 20.37
C TYR A 96 2.04 -14.73 19.68
N ARG A 97 2.70 -15.86 19.39
CA ARG A 97 1.95 -17.13 19.34
C ARG A 97 1.77 -17.61 20.77
N ARG A 98 0.81 -17.04 21.50
CA ARG A 98 0.19 -17.76 22.61
C ARG A 98 -0.30 -19.06 21.98
N SER A 99 0.41 -20.16 22.23
CA SER A 99 -0.09 -21.49 21.94
C SER A 99 -1.51 -21.53 22.46
N ARG A 100 -2.50 -21.68 21.57
CA ARG A 100 -3.86 -22.02 22.00
C ARG A 100 -3.74 -23.43 22.57
N ARG A 101 -3.27 -23.54 23.82
CA ARG A 101 -3.39 -24.77 24.59
C ARG A 101 -4.88 -25.01 24.63
N ASN A 102 -5.30 -26.03 23.90
CA ASN A 102 -6.68 -26.48 23.90
C ASN A 102 -7.03 -26.78 25.37
N PRO A 103 -8.03 -26.12 25.98
CA PRO A 103 -8.38 -26.34 27.39
C PRO A 103 -9.01 -27.72 27.64
N TRP A 104 -9.22 -28.52 26.58
CA TRP A 104 -9.83 -29.85 26.64
C TRP A 104 -8.82 -30.99 26.63
N SER A 105 -7.72 -30.86 27.39
CA SER A 105 -7.01 -32.06 27.86
C SER A 105 -7.50 -32.36 29.29
N PHE A 106 -8.65 -33.03 29.37
CA PHE A 106 -9.03 -33.79 30.57
C PHE A 106 -8.86 -35.28 30.23
N PHE A 107 -8.34 -36.01 31.20
CA PHE A 107 -8.08 -37.44 31.20
C PHE A 107 -9.30 -38.28 30.79
#